data_AF-A0A2V8PVD8-F1
#
_entry.id   AF-A0A2V8PVD8-F1
#
_cell.length_a   1.000
_cell.length_b   1.000
_cell.length_c   1.000
_cell.angle_alpha   90.00
_cell.angle_beta   90.00
_cell.angle_gamma   90.00
#
_symmetry.space_group_name_H-M   'P 1'
#
loop_
_entity.id
_entity.type
_entity.pdbx_description
1 polymer ?
#
loop_
_entity_poly.entity_id
_entity_poly.type
_entity_poly.pdbx_seq_one_letter_code
_entity_poly.pdbx_strand_id
1 'polypeptide(L)'
;MIYNLRTLIGLIASIGTLIAFVYAQDKLPTKPFTQWSRSEAEAILNNPPWVIRNEVRIKFDKETQVAAGSYSGVSSAAAAQAQTEVTSQVPVDFIFTLRLRSALPVRQALVRLRQLQSDVKMSDQERASYEARTKGLLECPACANNYVITLSSKSTNSPGADAVYTLFKGGRLADLQRYVYLANERGERRQLIHFVPPKASGDEATFYFPRLDGRGAPLLSPENKQLVINLTDNQINPITNFRIDVSRLVLNGKVEF
;
A
#
# COMPACT_ATOMS: atom_id res chain seq x y z
N MET A 1 -1.21 -55.21 -65.98
CA MET A 1 -1.17 -54.00 -66.81
C MET A 1 -1.60 -52.84 -65.94
N ILE A 2 -0.70 -51.86 -65.74
CA ILE A 2 -0.97 -50.44 -65.46
C ILE A 2 -1.50 -50.03 -64.06
N TYR A 3 -0.54 -49.53 -63.28
CA TYR A 3 -0.54 -48.44 -62.30
C TYR A 3 -1.70 -47.42 -62.27
N ASN A 4 -2.07 -46.94 -61.06
CA ASN A 4 -1.82 -45.58 -60.50
C ASN A 4 -2.96 -44.91 -59.71
N LEU A 5 -2.52 -44.15 -58.70
CA LEU A 5 -2.98 -42.81 -58.29
C LEU A 5 -4.03 -42.62 -57.16
N ARG A 6 -3.47 -42.33 -55.97
CA ARG A 6 -3.71 -41.12 -55.13
C ARG A 6 -5.16 -40.66 -54.92
N THR A 7 -5.63 -40.71 -53.68
CA THR A 7 -5.97 -39.46 -52.96
C THR A 7 -5.99 -39.67 -51.44
N LEU A 8 -5.11 -38.91 -50.80
CA LEU A 8 -4.91 -38.73 -49.38
C LEU A 8 -5.72 -37.49 -48.99
N ILE A 9 -6.70 -37.61 -48.10
CA ILE A 9 -7.24 -36.45 -47.37
C ILE A 9 -7.19 -36.80 -45.89
N GLY A 10 -6.09 -36.36 -45.27
CA GLY A 10 -5.86 -36.48 -43.84
C GLY A 10 -6.82 -35.58 -43.07
N LEU A 11 -7.52 -36.16 -42.11
CA LEU A 11 -8.31 -35.46 -41.12
C LEU A 11 -7.33 -34.87 -40.09
N ILE A 12 -6.96 -33.60 -40.23
CA ILE A 12 -6.17 -32.89 -39.23
C ILE A 12 -7.09 -32.56 -38.06
N ALA A 13 -7.08 -33.41 -37.04
CA ALA A 13 -7.67 -33.11 -35.75
C ALA A 13 -6.87 -31.98 -35.09
N SER A 14 -7.42 -30.77 -35.14
CA SER A 14 -6.87 -29.60 -34.47
C SER A 14 -7.10 -29.74 -32.96
N ILE A 15 -6.19 -30.40 -32.26
CA ILE A 15 -6.13 -30.37 -30.80
C ILE A 15 -5.65 -28.97 -30.42
N GLY A 16 -6.62 -28.08 -30.20
CA GLY A 16 -6.38 -26.77 -29.62
C GLY A 16 -5.94 -26.95 -28.17
N THR A 17 -4.62 -26.99 -27.95
CA THR A 17 -4.03 -26.93 -26.62
C THR A 17 -4.35 -25.55 -26.04
N LEU A 18 -5.39 -25.48 -25.21
CA LEU A 18 -5.62 -24.37 -24.30
C LEU A 18 -4.41 -24.30 -23.35
N ILE A 19 -3.42 -23.49 -23.73
CA ILE A 19 -2.36 -23.06 -22.83
C ILE A 19 -3.02 -22.12 -21.83
N ALA A 20 -3.56 -22.70 -20.76
CA ALA A 20 -3.85 -21.94 -19.56
C ALA A 20 -2.51 -21.40 -19.07
N PHE A 21 -2.27 -20.11 -19.28
CA PHE A 21 -1.23 -19.38 -18.57
C PHE A 21 -1.57 -19.45 -17.08
N VAL A 22 -1.07 -20.49 -16.40
CA VAL A 22 -0.95 -20.50 -14.96
C VAL A 22 0.11 -19.45 -14.65
N TYR A 23 -0.34 -18.21 -14.48
CA TYR A 23 0.47 -17.21 -13.80
C TYR A 23 0.87 -17.86 -12.48
N ALA A 24 2.16 -18.12 -12.31
CA ALA A 24 2.73 -18.44 -11.02
C ALA A 24 2.43 -17.23 -10.13
N GLN A 25 1.31 -17.27 -9.42
CA GLN A 25 1.12 -16.49 -8.23
C GLN A 25 2.36 -16.76 -7.37
N ASP A 26 3.03 -15.73 -6.87
CA ASP A 26 3.96 -15.89 -5.75
C ASP A 26 3.13 -16.51 -4.61
N LYS A 27 3.04 -17.84 -4.62
CA LYS A 27 2.17 -18.58 -3.72
C LYS A 27 2.72 -18.34 -2.34
N LEU A 28 1.87 -17.86 -1.45
CA LEU A 28 2.16 -17.85 -0.02
C LEU A 28 2.72 -19.22 0.38
N PRO A 29 3.66 -19.26 1.35
CA PRO A 29 4.21 -20.54 1.77
C PRO A 29 3.05 -21.46 2.20
N THR A 30 3.05 -22.69 1.69
CA THR A 30 1.96 -23.66 1.94
C THR A 30 1.92 -24.14 3.39
N LYS A 31 3.04 -24.00 4.11
CA LYS A 31 3.15 -24.30 5.53
C LYS A 31 2.45 -23.24 6.40
N PRO A 32 1.99 -23.60 7.62
CA PRO A 32 1.42 -22.64 8.56
C PRO A 32 2.36 -21.46 8.84
N PHE A 33 1.80 -20.27 9.07
CA PHE A 33 2.60 -19.06 9.26
C PHE A 33 3.57 -19.11 10.45
N THR A 34 3.25 -19.92 11.46
CA THR A 34 4.11 -20.21 12.60
C THR A 34 5.40 -20.93 12.23
N GLN A 35 5.50 -21.47 11.02
CA GLN A 35 6.67 -22.15 10.48
C GLN A 35 7.39 -21.33 9.40
N TRP A 36 6.95 -20.12 9.09
CA TRP A 36 7.66 -19.25 8.14
C TRP A 36 9.01 -18.84 8.74
N SER A 37 10.03 -18.73 7.90
CA SER A 37 11.30 -18.09 8.22
C SER A 37 11.11 -16.58 8.34
N ARG A 38 12.15 -15.88 8.82
CA ARG A 38 12.17 -14.42 8.80
C ARG A 38 12.02 -13.88 7.37
N SER A 39 12.76 -14.46 6.41
CA SER A 39 12.73 -14.02 5.01
C SER A 39 11.37 -14.22 4.33
N GLU A 40 10.68 -15.34 4.62
CA GLU A 40 9.33 -15.59 4.09
C GLU A 40 8.31 -14.58 4.61
N ALA A 41 8.35 -14.28 5.92
CA ALA A 41 7.48 -13.27 6.51
C ALA A 41 7.81 -11.85 6.02
N GLU A 42 9.10 -11.51 5.88
CA GLU A 42 9.53 -10.23 5.30
C GLU A 42 9.10 -10.08 3.84
N ALA A 43 9.13 -11.14 3.05
CA ALA A 43 8.70 -11.09 1.65
C ALA A 43 7.22 -10.67 1.55
N ILE A 44 6.34 -11.22 2.39
CA ILE A 44 4.92 -10.83 2.42
C ILE A 44 4.74 -9.35 2.76
N LEU A 45 5.60 -8.78 3.61
CA LEU A 45 5.50 -7.40 4.09
C LEU A 45 6.21 -6.36 3.22
N ASN A 46 6.89 -6.80 2.15
CA ASN A 46 7.69 -5.94 1.29
C ASN A 46 7.41 -6.12 -0.20
N ASN A 47 6.72 -7.20 -0.60
CA ASN A 47 6.49 -7.53 -2.00
C ASN A 47 5.00 -7.47 -2.39
N PRO A 48 4.70 -7.22 -3.68
CA PRO A 48 3.36 -7.36 -4.22
C PRO A 48 2.85 -8.80 -4.06
N PRO A 49 1.52 -9.01 -3.96
CA PRO A 49 0.46 -8.03 -4.15
C PRO A 49 0.04 -7.30 -2.87
N TRP A 50 0.54 -7.74 -1.72
CA TRP A 50 0.15 -7.24 -0.40
C TRP A 50 0.71 -5.86 -0.06
N VAL A 51 1.82 -5.53 -0.70
CA VAL A 51 2.55 -4.29 -0.49
C VAL A 51 2.91 -3.67 -1.82
N ILE A 52 2.59 -2.38 -1.97
CA ILE A 52 2.94 -1.57 -3.13
C ILE A 52 3.95 -0.53 -2.71
N ARG A 53 5.03 -0.41 -3.48
CA ARG A 53 6.12 0.55 -3.23
C ARG A 53 6.27 1.47 -4.44
N ASN A 54 6.15 2.78 -4.19
CA ASN A 54 6.35 3.80 -5.20
C ASN A 54 7.55 4.68 -4.80
N GLU A 55 8.48 4.88 -5.72
CA GLU A 55 9.59 5.80 -5.52
C GLU A 55 9.22 7.16 -6.12
N VAL A 56 9.34 8.23 -5.32
CA VAL A 56 9.00 9.58 -5.75
C VAL A 56 10.05 10.57 -5.26
N ARG A 57 10.46 11.45 -6.17
CA ARG A 57 11.33 12.58 -5.90
C ARG A 57 10.49 13.84 -5.62
N ILE A 58 10.63 14.40 -4.42
CA ILE A 58 9.87 15.59 -3.97
C ILE A 58 10.84 16.75 -3.74
N LYS A 59 10.49 17.94 -4.24
CA LYS A 59 11.15 19.20 -3.87
C LYS A 59 10.36 19.82 -2.72
N PHE A 60 11.00 20.02 -1.57
CA PHE A 60 10.38 20.75 -0.47
C PHE A 60 10.58 22.23 -0.69
N ASP A 61 9.51 22.93 -1.09
CA ASP A 61 9.45 24.37 -0.91
C ASP A 61 9.42 24.63 0.59
N LYS A 62 10.55 25.10 1.14
CA LYS A 62 10.49 25.80 2.41
C LYS A 62 9.58 26.99 2.17
N GLU A 63 8.42 27.01 2.82
CA GLU A 63 7.61 28.23 2.97
C GLU A 63 8.58 29.38 3.24
N THR A 64 8.67 30.31 2.30
CA THR A 64 9.34 31.58 2.50
C THR A 64 8.61 32.25 3.66
N GLN A 65 9.17 32.16 4.86
CA GLN A 65 8.81 33.11 5.90
C GLN A 65 9.27 34.47 5.39
N VAL A 66 8.33 35.20 4.78
CA VAL A 66 8.46 36.63 4.58
C VAL A 66 8.54 37.20 6.00
N ALA A 67 9.75 37.48 6.45
CA ALA A 67 9.94 38.27 7.66
C ALA A 67 9.25 39.61 7.38
N ALA A 68 8.06 39.82 7.94
CA ALA A 68 7.46 41.13 8.06
C ALA A 68 8.29 41.92 9.07
N GLY A 69 9.49 42.33 8.66
CA GLY A 69 10.33 43.29 9.35
C GLY A 69 9.92 44.68 8.91
N SER A 70 9.26 45.39 9.83
CA SER A 70 8.88 46.80 9.84
C SER A 70 9.52 47.73 8.80
N TYR A 71 8.65 48.54 8.18
CA TYR A 71 9.02 49.81 7.58
C TYR A 71 9.70 50.73 8.61
N SER A 72 10.93 51.16 8.33
CA SER A 72 11.43 52.48 8.76
C SER A 72 12.55 52.94 7.82
N GLY A 73 12.13 53.67 6.78
CA GLY A 73 12.85 54.70 6.00
C GLY A 73 14.34 54.53 5.67
N VAL A 74 14.65 54.16 4.42
CA VAL A 74 15.71 54.77 3.59
C VAL A 74 15.31 54.64 2.10
N SER A 75 15.52 55.71 1.36
CA SER A 75 15.20 55.95 -0.05
C SER A 75 16.09 55.20 -1.07
N SER A 76 15.45 54.73 -2.14
CA SER A 76 15.89 54.67 -3.56
C SER A 76 17.28 54.11 -3.95
N ALA A 77 17.23 53.15 -4.87
CA ALA A 77 18.23 52.81 -5.91
C ALA A 77 19.35 51.78 -5.61
N ALA A 78 19.39 51.14 -4.44
CA ALA A 78 20.32 50.02 -4.17
C ALA A 78 19.65 48.65 -3.93
N ALA A 79 18.31 48.57 -3.95
CA ALA A 79 17.56 47.36 -3.64
C ALA A 79 17.22 46.46 -4.86
N ALA A 80 17.72 46.80 -6.06
CA ALA A 80 17.38 46.09 -7.29
C ALA A 80 18.36 44.96 -7.68
N GLN A 81 19.44 44.72 -6.92
CA GLN A 81 20.54 43.83 -7.35
C GLN A 81 21.06 42.86 -6.27
N ALA A 82 20.23 42.50 -5.28
CA ALA A 82 20.55 41.44 -4.33
C ALA A 82 19.34 40.53 -4.05
N GLN A 83 18.74 39.98 -5.10
CA GLN A 83 17.86 38.81 -4.99
C GLN A 83 18.33 37.75 -5.96
N THR A 84 19.54 37.24 -5.74
CA THR A 84 19.89 35.91 -6.22
C THR A 84 19.27 34.92 -5.25
N GLU A 85 17.98 34.61 -5.43
CA GLU A 85 17.35 33.46 -4.78
C GLU A 85 18.02 32.18 -5.29
N VAL A 86 19.15 31.82 -4.69
CA VAL A 86 19.72 30.47 -4.83
C VAL A 86 19.01 29.60 -3.80
N THR A 87 17.75 29.25 -4.06
CA THR A 87 17.12 28.12 -3.38
C THR A 87 17.63 26.85 -4.06
N SER A 88 18.86 26.44 -3.73
CA SER A 88 19.36 25.09 -4.04
C SER A 88 18.58 24.09 -3.18
N GLN A 89 17.31 23.85 -3.52
CA GLN A 89 16.52 22.80 -2.90
C GLN A 89 17.01 21.47 -3.46
N VAL A 90 17.79 20.75 -2.66
CA VAL A 90 18.15 19.37 -2.99
C VAL A 90 16.86 18.54 -2.92
N PRO A 91 16.43 17.91 -4.03
CA PRO A 91 15.24 17.09 -4.01
C PRO A 91 15.44 15.87 -3.09
N VAL A 92 14.38 15.48 -2.40
CA VAL A 92 14.38 14.32 -1.50
C VAL A 92 13.67 13.16 -2.19
N ASP A 93 14.35 12.02 -2.24
CA ASP A 93 13.83 10.78 -2.80
C ASP A 93 13.17 9.99 -1.68
N PHE A 94 11.90 9.61 -1.90
CA PHE A 94 11.08 8.85 -0.96
C PHE A 94 10.63 7.53 -1.56
N ILE A 95 10.58 6.50 -0.73
CA ILE A 95 9.86 5.26 -1.00
C ILE A 95 8.58 5.29 -0.18
N PHE A 96 7.44 5.43 -0.85
CA PHE A 96 6.12 5.26 -0.25
C PHE A 96 5.77 3.78 -0.24
N THR A 97 5.38 3.26 0.91
CA THR A 97 4.98 1.86 1.07
C THR A 97 3.55 1.79 1.55
N LEU A 98 2.66 1.30 0.68
CA LEU A 98 1.28 1.01 1.00
C LEU A 98 1.13 -0.49 1.32
N ARG A 99 0.51 -0.83 2.45
CA ARG A 99 0.26 -2.22 2.86
C ARG A 99 -1.22 -2.50 3.02
N LEU A 100 -1.68 -3.65 2.52
CA LEU A 100 -3.03 -4.17 2.72
C LEU A 100 -3.15 -4.79 4.12
N ARG A 101 -3.23 -3.93 5.13
CA ARG A 101 -3.11 -4.30 6.54
C ARG A 101 -4.17 -5.29 7.03
N SER A 102 -5.37 -5.25 6.45
CA SER A 102 -6.44 -6.18 6.81
C SER A 102 -6.23 -7.61 6.30
N ALA A 103 -5.31 -7.81 5.35
CA ALA A 103 -5.15 -9.12 4.72
C ALA A 103 -4.63 -10.10 5.78
N LEU A 104 -5.07 -11.35 5.72
CA LEU A 104 -4.58 -12.38 6.63
C LEU A 104 -3.07 -12.62 6.47
N PRO A 105 -2.49 -12.71 5.25
CA PRO A 105 -1.07 -13.00 5.06
C PRO A 105 -0.16 -11.92 5.64
N VAL A 106 -0.31 -10.66 5.21
CA VAL A 106 -0.65 -9.56 6.13
C VAL A 106 -0.26 -9.70 7.60
N ARG A 107 -1.32 -9.83 8.39
CA ARG A 107 -1.31 -9.96 9.84
C ARG A 107 -0.46 -11.14 10.31
N GLN A 108 -0.52 -12.28 9.62
CA GLN A 108 0.27 -13.47 9.93
C GLN A 108 1.77 -13.20 9.85
N ALA A 109 2.22 -12.46 8.83
CA ALA A 109 3.63 -12.11 8.67
C ALA A 109 4.10 -11.14 9.76
N LEU A 110 3.31 -10.11 10.11
CA LEU A 110 3.66 -9.23 11.24
C LEU A 110 3.80 -10.04 12.54
N VAL A 111 2.83 -10.92 12.81
CA VAL A 111 2.84 -11.78 14.01
C VAL A 111 4.08 -12.66 13.99
N ARG A 112 4.40 -13.29 12.86
CA ARG A 112 5.53 -14.19 12.75
C ARG A 112 6.86 -13.48 12.98
N LEU A 113 7.04 -12.28 12.43
CA LEU A 113 8.25 -11.50 12.69
C LEU A 113 8.39 -11.14 14.17
N ARG A 114 7.29 -10.79 14.85
CA ARG A 114 7.31 -10.59 16.30
C ARG A 114 7.72 -11.87 17.03
N GLN A 115 7.19 -13.02 16.63
CA GLN A 115 7.52 -14.30 17.27
C GLN A 115 9.03 -14.58 17.16
N LEU A 116 9.59 -14.43 15.96
CA LEU A 116 11.01 -14.62 15.66
C LEU A 116 11.94 -13.57 16.28
N GLN A 117 11.44 -12.37 16.58
CA GLN A 117 12.19 -11.36 17.34
C GLN A 117 12.16 -11.66 18.85
N SER A 118 11.13 -12.38 19.28
CA SER A 118 10.81 -12.61 20.68
C SER A 118 11.36 -13.91 21.24
N ASP A 119 12.22 -14.63 20.49
CA ASP A 119 12.96 -15.85 20.89
C ASP A 119 13.88 -15.68 22.13
N VAL A 120 13.74 -14.59 22.87
CA VAL A 120 14.21 -14.42 24.24
C VAL A 120 13.35 -15.32 25.14
N LYS A 121 13.97 -16.06 26.06
CA LYS A 121 13.28 -16.90 27.05
C LYS A 121 12.27 -16.07 27.86
N MET A 122 11.01 -16.05 27.42
CA MET A 122 9.93 -15.40 28.14
C MET A 122 9.51 -16.24 29.33
N SER A 123 9.27 -15.60 30.47
CA SER A 123 8.47 -16.17 31.55
C SER A 123 7.03 -16.44 31.10
N ASP A 124 6.28 -17.23 31.86
CA ASP A 124 4.89 -17.54 31.55
C ASP A 124 3.99 -16.30 31.46
N GLN A 125 4.25 -15.30 32.31
CA GLN A 125 3.51 -14.04 32.31
C GLN A 125 3.83 -13.18 31.07
N GLU A 126 5.09 -13.15 30.64
CA GLU A 126 5.51 -12.45 29.43
C GLU A 126 4.93 -13.12 28.18
N ARG A 127 4.92 -14.46 28.16
CA ARG A 127 4.31 -15.26 27.09
C ARG A 127 2.81 -15.00 26.99
N ALA A 128 2.07 -15.04 28.10
CA ALA A 128 0.63 -14.74 28.09
C ALA A 128 0.34 -13.32 27.61
N SER A 129 1.13 -12.33 28.07
CA SER A 129 1.02 -10.94 27.63
C SER A 129 1.40 -10.75 26.15
N TYR A 130 2.36 -11.52 25.66
CA TYR A 130 2.77 -11.55 24.26
C TYR A 130 1.66 -12.15 23.39
N GLU A 131 1.10 -13.29 23.79
CA GLU A 131 0.00 -13.96 23.09
C GLU A 131 -1.24 -13.07 23.02
N ALA A 132 -1.63 -12.41 24.12
CA ALA A 132 -2.76 -11.48 24.14
C ALA A 132 -2.57 -10.32 23.14
N ARG A 133 -1.37 -9.71 23.11
CA ARG A 133 -1.03 -8.62 22.17
C ARG A 133 -0.98 -9.11 20.72
N THR A 134 -0.54 -10.34 20.51
CA THR A 134 -0.41 -10.96 19.19
C THR A 134 -1.76 -11.38 18.63
N LYS A 135 -2.65 -11.89 19.49
CA LYS A 135 -4.01 -12.29 19.14
C LYS A 135 -4.80 -11.13 18.55
N GLY A 136 -4.77 -9.95 19.19
CA GLY A 136 -5.46 -8.76 18.65
C GLY A 136 -4.97 -8.33 17.27
N LEU A 137 -3.66 -8.48 17.00
CA LEU A 137 -3.10 -8.21 15.68
C LEU A 137 -3.52 -9.26 14.65
N LEU A 138 -3.51 -10.53 15.02
CA LEU A 138 -3.92 -11.61 14.13
C LEU A 138 -5.41 -11.58 13.85
N GLU A 139 -6.26 -11.38 14.84
CA GLU A 139 -7.71 -11.38 14.66
C GLU A 139 -8.21 -10.09 14.00
N CYS A 140 -7.57 -8.96 14.34
CA CYS A 140 -7.94 -7.62 13.90
C CYS A 140 -9.46 -7.42 13.82
N PRO A 141 -10.15 -7.22 14.95
CA PRO A 141 -11.60 -7.04 14.96
C PRO A 141 -12.10 -5.95 13.99
N ALA A 142 -11.35 -4.86 13.84
CA ALA A 142 -11.66 -3.82 12.88
C ALA A 142 -11.61 -4.30 11.42
N CYS A 143 -10.73 -5.26 11.09
CA CYS A 143 -10.58 -5.82 9.75
C CYS A 143 -11.78 -6.68 9.32
N ALA A 144 -12.59 -7.19 10.26
CA ALA A 144 -13.76 -7.99 9.91
C ALA A 144 -14.77 -7.19 9.07
N ASN A 145 -14.98 -5.92 9.42
CA ASN A 145 -15.95 -5.04 8.77
C ASN A 145 -15.31 -4.01 7.85
N ASN A 146 -13.97 -3.87 7.90
CA ASN A 146 -13.26 -2.85 7.16
C ASN A 146 -12.12 -3.42 6.32
N TYR A 147 -11.98 -2.85 5.12
CA TYR A 147 -10.70 -2.82 4.42
C TYR A 147 -9.79 -1.85 5.17
N VAL A 148 -8.63 -2.33 5.63
CA VAL A 148 -7.65 -1.51 6.38
C VAL A 148 -6.36 -1.47 5.58
N ILE A 149 -5.88 -0.26 5.30
CA ILE A 149 -4.60 -0.05 4.64
C ILE A 149 -3.71 0.85 5.50
N THR A 150 -2.41 0.68 5.35
CA THR A 150 -1.43 1.59 5.95
C THR A 150 -0.52 2.19 4.90
N LEU A 151 -0.07 3.43 5.14
CA LEU A 151 0.89 4.14 4.30
C LEU A 151 2.06 4.59 5.18
N SER A 152 3.28 4.38 4.69
CA SER A 152 4.52 4.91 5.29
C SER A 152 5.39 5.52 4.21
N SER A 153 6.34 6.37 4.60
CA SER A 153 7.40 6.80 3.72
C SER A 153 8.76 6.73 4.39
N LYS A 154 9.79 6.47 3.59
CA LYS A 154 11.18 6.55 4.02
C LYS A 154 11.99 7.23 2.93
N SER A 155 12.80 8.21 3.31
CA SER A 155 13.74 8.79 2.36
C SER A 155 14.98 7.91 2.15
N THR A 156 15.48 7.86 0.92
CA THR A 156 16.72 7.17 0.55
C THR A 156 17.95 8.06 0.63
N ASN A 157 17.79 9.39 0.55
CA ASN A 157 18.88 10.37 0.50
C ASN A 157 18.83 11.44 1.60
N SER A 158 17.82 11.41 2.48
CA SER A 158 17.66 12.34 3.61
C SER A 158 17.18 11.60 4.87
N PRO A 159 18.11 11.07 5.71
CA PRO A 159 17.74 10.34 6.92
C PRO A 159 16.82 11.15 7.84
N GLY A 160 15.74 10.53 8.30
CA GLY A 160 14.74 11.15 9.18
C GLY A 160 13.63 11.93 8.46
N ALA A 161 13.77 12.21 7.15
CA ALA A 161 12.69 12.77 6.36
C ALA A 161 11.56 11.76 6.19
N ASP A 162 10.33 12.19 6.50
CA ASP A 162 9.11 11.39 6.38
C ASP A 162 7.97 12.26 5.84
N ALA A 163 7.65 12.06 4.56
CA ALA A 163 6.61 12.77 3.85
C ALA A 163 5.21 12.38 4.35
N VAL A 164 5.00 11.11 4.73
CA VAL A 164 3.72 10.63 5.27
C VAL A 164 3.44 11.28 6.62
N TYR A 165 4.42 11.27 7.53
CA TYR A 165 4.27 11.97 8.80
C TYR A 165 4.02 13.47 8.57
N THR A 166 4.79 14.11 7.68
CA THR A 166 4.63 15.55 7.41
C THR A 166 3.24 15.89 6.86
N LEU A 167 2.71 15.07 5.96
CA LEU A 167 1.42 15.30 5.31
C LEU A 167 0.23 14.97 6.21
N PHE A 168 0.32 13.90 7.00
CA PHE A 168 -0.81 13.34 7.72
C PHE A 168 -0.79 13.59 9.23
N LYS A 169 0.29 14.16 9.79
CA LYS A 169 0.32 14.58 11.20
C LYS A 169 -0.80 15.60 11.45
N GLY A 170 -1.67 15.31 12.42
CA GLY A 170 -2.81 16.16 12.75
C GLY A 170 -3.97 16.13 11.74
N GLY A 171 -3.90 15.31 10.69
CA GLY A 171 -5.01 15.15 9.74
C GLY A 171 -6.27 14.62 10.42
N ARG A 172 -7.43 15.18 10.07
CA ARG A 172 -8.73 14.74 10.61
C ARG A 172 -9.53 14.01 9.53
N LEU A 173 -10.38 13.08 9.95
CA LEU A 173 -11.25 12.32 9.06
C LEU A 173 -12.06 13.22 8.11
N ALA A 174 -12.69 14.28 8.64
CA ALA A 174 -13.55 15.17 7.87
C ALA A 174 -12.81 15.91 6.73
N ASP A 175 -11.51 16.16 6.90
CA ASP A 175 -10.67 16.82 5.89
C ASP A 175 -10.31 15.83 4.76
N LEU A 176 -10.12 14.55 5.10
CA LEU A 176 -9.67 13.51 4.17
C LEU A 176 -10.81 12.78 3.45
N GLN A 177 -11.97 12.62 4.08
CA GLN A 177 -13.06 11.77 3.61
C GLN A 177 -13.60 12.15 2.22
N ARG A 178 -13.43 13.40 1.79
CA ARG A 178 -13.85 13.88 0.46
C ARG A 178 -13.01 13.34 -0.68
N TYR A 179 -11.75 13.01 -0.41
CA TYR A 179 -10.75 12.69 -1.43
C TYR A 179 -10.19 11.28 -1.29
N VAL A 180 -10.21 10.73 -0.07
CA VAL A 180 -9.68 9.41 0.22
C VAL A 180 -10.75 8.33 0.05
N TYR A 181 -10.53 7.43 -0.91
CA TYR A 181 -11.47 6.33 -1.20
C TYR A 181 -10.77 5.10 -1.80
N LEU A 182 -11.45 3.96 -1.67
CA LEU A 182 -11.20 2.77 -2.49
C LEU A 182 -12.18 2.74 -3.66
N ALA A 183 -11.74 2.28 -4.82
CA ALA A 183 -12.60 2.03 -5.97
C ALA A 183 -12.22 0.76 -6.71
N ASN A 184 -13.19 0.09 -7.34
CA ASN A 184 -12.91 -1.00 -8.27
C ASN A 184 -13.02 -0.55 -9.74
N GLU A 185 -12.73 -1.44 -10.69
CA GLU A 185 -12.82 -1.12 -12.13
C GLU A 185 -14.24 -0.83 -12.63
N ARG A 186 -15.27 -1.14 -11.84
CA ARG A 186 -16.69 -0.88 -12.17
C ARG A 186 -17.14 0.51 -11.72
N GLY A 187 -16.25 1.28 -11.10
CA GLY A 187 -16.54 2.61 -10.58
C GLY A 187 -17.23 2.62 -9.20
N GLU A 188 -17.45 1.46 -8.58
CA GLU A 188 -17.97 1.36 -7.22
C GLU A 188 -16.92 1.88 -6.24
N ARG A 189 -17.35 2.58 -5.18
CA ARG A 189 -16.45 3.22 -4.22
C ARG A 189 -16.75 2.85 -2.76
N ARG A 190 -15.73 2.94 -1.92
CA ARG A 190 -15.85 2.96 -0.45
C ARG A 190 -15.14 4.19 0.09
N GLN A 191 -15.89 5.03 0.79
CA GLN A 191 -15.34 6.23 1.43
C GLN A 191 -14.59 5.86 2.70
N LEU A 192 -13.61 6.69 3.04
CA LEU A 192 -12.92 6.62 4.32
C LEU A 192 -13.92 6.86 5.47
N ILE A 193 -13.99 5.93 6.43
CA ILE A 193 -14.90 6.05 7.60
C ILE A 193 -14.15 6.20 8.92
N HIS A 194 -12.86 5.86 8.95
CA HIS A 194 -12.00 6.09 10.09
C HIS A 194 -10.56 6.29 9.63
N PHE A 195 -9.82 7.12 10.37
CA PHE A 195 -8.45 7.50 10.07
C PHE A 195 -7.65 7.59 11.36
N VAL A 196 -6.46 6.99 11.37
CA VAL A 196 -5.50 7.12 12.46
C VAL A 196 -4.25 7.81 11.89
N PRO A 197 -3.97 9.05 12.29
CA PRO A 197 -2.78 9.75 11.85
C PRO A 197 -1.51 9.12 12.45
N PRO A 198 -0.36 9.24 11.77
CA PRO A 198 0.93 8.86 12.34
C PRO A 198 1.24 9.76 13.54
N LYS A 199 1.81 9.20 14.62
CA LYS A 199 2.05 9.94 15.87
C LYS A 199 3.48 10.49 15.95
N ALA A 200 4.42 9.82 15.29
CA ALA A 200 5.80 10.24 15.16
C ALA A 200 6.33 9.97 13.74
N SER A 201 7.48 10.54 13.41
CA SER A 201 8.21 10.20 12.18
C SER A 201 8.57 8.71 12.18
N GLY A 202 8.34 8.03 11.06
CA GLY A 202 8.47 6.58 10.91
C GLY A 202 7.18 5.79 11.19
N ASP A 203 6.15 6.41 11.77
CA ASP A 203 4.85 5.76 11.96
C ASP A 203 4.06 5.69 10.64
N GLU A 204 3.13 4.73 10.59
CA GLU A 204 2.19 4.58 9.48
C GLU A 204 0.92 5.43 9.68
N ALA A 205 0.42 6.04 8.61
CA ALA A 205 -0.95 6.52 8.54
C ALA A 205 -1.88 5.34 8.25
N THR A 206 -2.99 5.18 8.99
CA THR A 206 -3.92 4.05 8.81
C THR A 206 -5.30 4.52 8.37
N PHE A 207 -5.84 3.86 7.35
CA PHE A 207 -7.11 4.22 6.72
C PHE A 207 -8.07 3.03 6.73
N TYR A 208 -9.33 3.30 7.08
CA TYR A 208 -10.38 2.29 7.22
C TYR A 208 -11.53 2.60 6.28
N PHE A 209 -11.93 1.61 5.49
CA PHE A 209 -13.02 1.69 4.54
C PHE A 209 -14.01 0.55 4.80
N PRO A 210 -15.31 0.76 4.71
CA PRO A 210 -16.28 -0.30 4.94
C PRO A 210 -16.12 -1.38 3.86
N ARG A 211 -16.20 -2.66 4.26
CA ARG A 211 -16.19 -3.76 3.29
C ARG A 211 -17.45 -3.77 2.44
N LEU A 212 -18.58 -3.70 3.12
CA LEU A 212 -19.90 -3.82 2.53
C LEU A 212 -20.49 -2.44 2.21
N ASP A 213 -21.28 -2.35 1.14
CA ASP A 213 -22.14 -1.19 0.91
C ASP A 213 -23.42 -1.26 1.76
N GLY A 214 -24.31 -0.27 1.60
CA GLY A 214 -25.60 -0.25 2.30
C GLY A 214 -26.56 -1.40 1.94
N ARG A 215 -26.22 -2.22 0.92
CA ARG A 215 -26.97 -3.42 0.51
C ARG A 215 -26.28 -4.71 0.93
N GLY A 216 -25.16 -4.62 1.67
CA GLY A 216 -24.39 -5.78 2.10
C GLY A 216 -23.43 -6.35 1.05
N ALA A 217 -23.22 -5.67 -0.08
CA ALA A 217 -22.32 -6.15 -1.14
C ALA A 217 -20.86 -5.71 -0.90
N PRO A 218 -19.86 -6.60 -1.01
CA PRO A 218 -18.45 -6.22 -0.88
C PRO A 218 -18.00 -5.34 -2.06
N LEU A 219 -16.96 -4.51 -1.86
CA LEU A 219 -16.35 -3.75 -2.96
C LEU A 219 -15.61 -4.66 -3.94
N LEU A 220 -14.99 -5.71 -3.39
CA LEU A 220 -14.13 -6.64 -4.12
C LEU A 220 -14.73 -8.04 -4.11
N SER A 221 -14.76 -8.64 -5.28
CA SER A 221 -15.07 -10.04 -5.55
C SER A 221 -13.97 -10.64 -6.45
N PRO A 222 -13.85 -11.97 -6.55
CA PRO A 222 -12.82 -12.62 -7.38
C PRO A 222 -12.85 -12.22 -8.86
N GLU A 223 -13.98 -11.70 -9.34
CA GLU A 223 -14.20 -11.24 -10.71
C GLU A 223 -13.69 -9.81 -10.94
N ASN A 224 -13.40 -9.06 -9.86
CA ASN A 224 -12.77 -7.76 -10.00
C ASN A 224 -11.34 -7.91 -10.52
N LYS A 225 -10.93 -6.96 -11.35
CA LYS A 225 -9.60 -6.93 -11.96
C LYS A 225 -8.68 -5.96 -11.25
N GLN A 226 -9.23 -4.85 -10.76
CA GLN A 226 -8.42 -3.77 -10.23
C GLN A 226 -9.05 -3.14 -8.99
N LEU A 227 -8.21 -2.91 -8.00
CA LEU A 227 -8.47 -2.01 -6.89
C LEU A 227 -7.64 -0.74 -7.08
N VAL A 228 -8.30 0.40 -6.96
CA VAL A 228 -7.69 1.73 -6.92
C VAL A 228 -7.81 2.27 -5.51
N ILE A 229 -6.69 2.79 -5.00
CA ILE A 229 -6.61 3.46 -3.70
C ILE A 229 -6.23 4.90 -3.99
N ASN A 230 -7.12 5.83 -3.69
CA ASN A 230 -6.87 7.25 -3.81
C ASN A 230 -6.72 7.86 -2.41
N LEU A 231 -5.62 8.56 -2.16
CA LEU A 231 -5.28 9.14 -0.87
C LEU A 231 -5.19 10.69 -0.87
N THR A 232 -5.46 11.40 -1.98
CA THR A 232 -5.41 12.88 -2.03
C THR A 232 -6.41 13.56 -2.97
N ASP A 233 -6.45 14.89 -2.88
CA ASP A 233 -7.37 15.82 -3.51
C ASP A 233 -7.11 16.03 -5.02
N ASN A 234 -7.53 15.07 -5.85
CA ASN A 234 -7.71 15.21 -7.31
C ASN A 234 -6.49 15.63 -8.17
N GLN A 235 -5.39 16.12 -7.59
CA GLN A 235 -4.12 16.21 -8.28
C GLN A 235 -3.56 14.80 -8.35
N ILE A 236 -3.52 14.23 -9.56
CA ILE A 236 -2.97 12.91 -9.82
C ILE A 236 -1.47 12.96 -9.50
N ASN A 237 -1.14 12.66 -8.24
CA ASN A 237 0.22 12.55 -7.77
C ASN A 237 0.57 11.06 -7.63
N PRO A 238 1.69 10.56 -8.21
CA PRO A 238 2.14 9.18 -8.05
C PRO A 238 2.34 8.74 -6.58
N ILE A 239 2.39 9.70 -5.65
CA ILE A 239 2.47 9.46 -4.21
C ILE A 239 1.18 8.84 -3.64
N THR A 240 0.01 9.05 -4.28
CA THR A 240 -1.29 8.93 -3.59
C THR A 240 -2.33 8.12 -4.35
N ASN A 241 -2.00 7.63 -5.55
CA ASN A 241 -2.86 6.77 -6.35
C ASN A 241 -2.19 5.41 -6.57
N PHE A 242 -2.66 4.40 -5.85
CA PHE A 242 -2.16 3.03 -5.96
C PHE A 242 -3.15 2.18 -6.75
N ARG A 243 -2.62 1.28 -7.57
CA ARG A 243 -3.41 0.31 -8.33
C ARG A 243 -2.92 -1.09 -8.00
N ILE A 244 -3.85 -1.98 -7.70
CA ILE A 244 -3.58 -3.37 -7.34
C ILE A 244 -4.40 -4.28 -8.24
N ASP A 245 -3.73 -5.29 -8.80
CA ASP A 245 -4.38 -6.38 -9.51
C ASP A 245 -5.06 -7.31 -8.51
N VAL A 246 -6.39 -7.33 -8.53
CA VAL A 246 -7.20 -8.09 -7.56
C VAL A 246 -7.07 -9.60 -7.80
N SER A 247 -6.76 -10.05 -9.01
CA SER A 247 -6.56 -11.47 -9.31
C SER A 247 -5.40 -12.07 -8.53
N ARG A 248 -4.43 -11.24 -8.15
CA ARG A 248 -3.29 -11.63 -7.30
C ARG A 248 -3.65 -11.72 -5.81
N LEU A 249 -4.77 -11.12 -5.40
CA LEU A 249 -5.28 -11.17 -4.03
C LEU A 249 -6.20 -12.38 -3.79
N VAL A 250 -6.56 -13.14 -4.82
CA VAL A 250 -7.47 -14.28 -4.69
C VAL A 250 -6.74 -15.50 -4.13
N LEU A 251 -7.17 -15.95 -2.95
CA LEU A 251 -6.72 -17.18 -2.31
C LEU A 251 -7.93 -18.07 -2.04
N ASN A 252 -7.84 -19.35 -2.42
CA ASN A 252 -8.92 -20.33 -2.22
C ASN A 252 -10.30 -19.84 -2.72
N GLY A 253 -10.32 -19.15 -3.87
CA GLY A 253 -11.54 -18.61 -4.50
C GLY A 253 -12.14 -17.39 -3.80
N LYS A 254 -11.43 -16.77 -2.85
CA LYS A 254 -11.88 -15.55 -2.16
C LYS A 254 -10.83 -14.47 -2.28
N VAL A 255 -11.26 -13.21 -2.40
CA VAL A 255 -10.35 -12.08 -2.30
C VAL A 255 -9.88 -11.98 -0.86
N GLU A 256 -8.60 -12.20 -0.64
CA GLU A 256 -7.96 -11.95 0.64
C GLU A 256 -7.54 -10.49 0.66
N PHE A 257 -8.16 -9.71 1.54
CA PHE A 257 -7.87 -8.30 1.77
C PHE A 257 -8.15 -7.99 3.22
#